data_AF-X1EIR4-F1
#
_entry.id   AF-X1EIR4-F1
#
_cell.length_a   1.000
_cell.length_b   1.000
_cell.length_c   1.000
_cell.angle_alpha   90.00
_cell.angle_beta   90.00
_cell.angle_gamma   90.00
#
_symmetry.space_group_name_H-M   'P 1'
#
loop_
_entity.id
_entity.type
_entity.pdbx_description
1 polymer ?
#
loop_
_entity_poly.entity_id
_entity_poly.type
_entity_poly.pdbx_seq_one_letter_code
_entity_poly.pdbx_strand_id
1 'polypeptide(L)'
;KREVGLKYLYLLPPGFSCVATMTLAFLINGHPVKFVPIDYFKRVGKSKFHPLKDTWEYLLQVIRMILFFNPLKIFLPISIFLMIIGICKLVYDIIFWHFSVKGSTIVALMIAIQVFVFGLLAELIVKISKK
;
A
#
# COMPACT_ATOMS: atom_id res chain seq x y z
N LYS A 1 -6.48 -27.48 -4.76
CA LYS A 1 -6.64 -25.99 -4.70
C LYS A 1 -7.23 -25.48 -3.39
N ARG A 2 -8.13 -26.21 -2.71
CA ARG A 2 -8.66 -25.84 -1.38
C ARG A 2 -7.55 -25.62 -0.34
N GLU A 3 -6.59 -26.53 -0.26
CA GLU A 3 -5.46 -26.45 0.69
C GLU A 3 -4.62 -25.17 0.56
N VAL A 4 -4.45 -24.67 -0.67
CA VAL A 4 -3.73 -23.40 -0.92
C VAL A 4 -4.55 -22.22 -0.38
N GLY A 5 -5.86 -22.21 -0.60
CA GLY A 5 -6.75 -21.15 -0.10
C GLY A 5 -6.84 -21.13 1.43
N LEU A 6 -6.79 -22.29 2.09
CA LEU A 6 -6.83 -22.39 3.55
C LEU A 6 -5.68 -21.60 4.22
N LYS A 7 -4.51 -21.55 3.57
CA LYS A 7 -3.33 -20.80 4.06
C LYS A 7 -3.55 -19.29 4.12
N TYR A 8 -4.55 -18.74 3.43
CA TYR A 8 -4.78 -17.29 3.35
C TYR A 8 -6.06 -16.83 4.05
N LEU A 9 -6.80 -17.74 4.69
CA LEU A 9 -8.07 -17.40 5.35
C LEU A 9 -7.90 -16.34 6.44
N TYR A 10 -6.75 -16.32 7.12
CA TYR A 10 -6.46 -15.33 8.16
C TYR A 10 -6.29 -13.90 7.62
N LEU A 11 -6.10 -13.73 6.31
CA LEU A 11 -5.99 -12.41 5.67
C LEU A 11 -7.35 -11.80 5.32
N LEU A 12 -8.42 -12.61 5.36
CA LEU A 12 -9.75 -12.16 4.94
C LEU A 12 -10.31 -11.14 5.92
N PRO A 13 -10.88 -10.02 5.42
CA PRO A 13 -11.50 -9.01 6.27
C PRO A 13 -12.84 -9.54 6.82
N PRO A 14 -13.31 -9.02 7.97
CA PRO A 14 -14.67 -9.25 8.42
C PRO A 14 -15.65 -8.51 7.49
N GLY A 15 -16.27 -9.23 6.54
CA GLY A 15 -17.34 -8.71 5.69
C GLY A 15 -16.99 -8.64 4.19
N PHE A 16 -17.01 -7.43 3.62
CA PHE A 16 -16.84 -7.20 2.18
C PHE A 16 -15.36 -7.30 1.77
N SER A 17 -15.07 -7.67 0.52
CA SER A 17 -13.71 -7.84 -0.05
C SER A 17 -13.01 -9.22 0.13
N CYS A 18 -13.69 -10.25 0.63
CA CYS A 18 -13.08 -11.60 0.73
C CYS A 18 -12.53 -12.11 -0.61
N VAL A 19 -13.30 -11.96 -1.69
CA VAL A 19 -12.92 -12.46 -3.03
C VAL A 19 -11.70 -11.70 -3.58
N ALA A 20 -11.68 -10.38 -3.47
CA ALA A 20 -10.57 -9.55 -3.92
C ALA A 20 -9.31 -9.81 -3.10
N THR A 21 -9.45 -9.94 -1.77
CA THR A 21 -8.35 -10.27 -0.86
C THR A 21 -7.73 -11.62 -1.20
N MET A 22 -8.55 -12.65 -1.42
CA MET A 22 -8.08 -13.97 -1.83
C MET A 22 -7.40 -13.93 -3.21
N THR A 23 -7.99 -13.21 -4.16
CA THR A 23 -7.42 -13.03 -5.51
C THR A 23 -6.04 -12.37 -5.43
N LEU A 24 -5.91 -11.30 -4.64
CA LEU A 24 -4.67 -10.59 -4.43
C LEU A 24 -3.62 -11.48 -3.73
N ALA A 25 -4.01 -12.26 -2.73
CA ALA A 25 -3.13 -13.25 -2.09
C ALA A 25 -2.59 -14.28 -3.09
N PHE A 26 -3.44 -14.77 -4.01
CA PHE A 26 -3.02 -15.72 -5.04
C PHE A 26 -2.06 -15.09 -6.04
N LEU A 27 -2.36 -13.88 -6.52
CA LEU A 27 -1.52 -13.16 -7.48
C LEU A 27 -0.14 -12.80 -6.89
N ILE A 28 -0.10 -12.26 -5.67
CA ILE A 28 1.15 -11.83 -5.03
C ILE A 28 2.07 -13.02 -4.73
N ASN A 29 1.51 -14.18 -4.38
CA ASN A 29 2.28 -15.38 -4.08
C ASN A 29 2.55 -16.27 -5.31
N GLY A 30 2.26 -15.79 -6.53
CA GLY A 30 2.58 -16.49 -7.78
C GLY A 30 1.76 -17.77 -8.03
N HIS A 31 0.59 -17.90 -7.41
CA HIS A 31 -0.29 -19.05 -7.66
C HIS A 31 -0.95 -18.95 -9.04
N PRO A 32 -1.22 -20.09 -9.71
CA PRO A 32 -1.86 -20.08 -11.02
C PRO A 32 -3.31 -19.58 -10.93
N VAL A 33 -3.57 -18.44 -11.56
CA VAL A 33 -4.90 -17.82 -11.69
C VAL A 33 -5.33 -17.85 -13.15
N LYS A 34 -6.56 -18.29 -13.41
CA LYS A 34 -7.19 -18.26 -14.74
C LYS A 34 -8.38 -17.33 -14.70
N PHE A 35 -8.45 -16.39 -15.63
CA PHE A 35 -9.63 -15.56 -15.84
C PHE A 35 -10.56 -16.28 -16.82
N VAL A 36 -11.83 -16.39 -16.45
CA VAL A 36 -12.87 -17.06 -17.25
C VAL A 36 -13.94 -16.02 -17.59
N PRO A 37 -14.30 -15.83 -18.87
CA PRO A 37 -15.37 -14.90 -19.23
C PRO A 37 -16.70 -15.35 -18.63
N ILE A 38 -17.48 -14.38 -18.14
CA ILE A 38 -18.83 -14.60 -17.62
C ILE A 38 -19.77 -13.54 -18.19
N ASP A 39 -21.02 -13.92 -18.41
CA ASP A 39 -22.06 -12.98 -18.81
C ASP A 39 -22.56 -12.20 -17.58
N TYR A 40 -22.60 -10.87 -17.69
CA TYR A 40 -23.05 -10.00 -16.61
C TYR A 40 -24.49 -9.54 -16.85
N PHE A 41 -25.40 -9.94 -15.97
CA PHE A 41 -26.83 -9.63 -16.07
C PHE A 41 -27.22 -8.45 -15.18
N LYS A 42 -28.31 -7.77 -15.55
CA LYS A 42 -28.86 -6.67 -14.74
C LYS A 42 -29.30 -7.21 -13.38
N ARG A 43 -28.85 -6.55 -12.31
CA ARG A 43 -29.25 -6.87 -10.94
C ARG A 43 -30.77 -6.69 -10.78
N VAL A 44 -31.39 -7.65 -10.10
CA VAL A 44 -32.75 -7.51 -9.56
C VAL A 44 -32.66 -6.96 -8.13
N GLY A 45 -33.37 -5.87 -7.84
CA GLY A 45 -33.41 -5.23 -6.53
C GLY A 45 -32.36 -4.12 -6.30
N LYS A 46 -32.33 -3.56 -5.08
CA LYS A 46 -31.41 -2.47 -4.70
C LYS A 46 -30.03 -3.01 -4.28
N SER A 47 -29.00 -2.20 -4.49
CA SER A 47 -27.65 -2.52 -4.02
C SER A 47 -27.56 -2.38 -2.50
N LYS A 48 -26.89 -3.32 -1.85
CA LYS A 48 -26.46 -3.20 -0.44
C LYS A 48 -25.11 -2.50 -0.30
N PHE A 49 -24.50 -2.14 -1.44
CA PHE A 49 -23.20 -1.49 -1.50
C PHE A 49 -23.34 0.01 -1.24
N HIS A 50 -22.59 0.51 -0.27
CA HIS A 50 -22.50 1.91 0.10
C HIS A 50 -21.24 2.50 -0.54
N PRO A 51 -21.35 3.30 -1.62
CA PRO A 51 -20.20 3.63 -2.46
C PRO A 51 -19.04 4.32 -1.76
N LEU A 52 -19.28 5.11 -0.72
CA LEU A 52 -18.22 5.80 0.02
C LEU A 52 -17.62 4.90 1.09
N LYS A 53 -18.46 4.35 1.97
CA LYS A 53 -18.03 3.54 3.11
C LYS A 53 -17.36 2.24 2.66
N ASP A 54 -18.02 1.48 1.78
CA ASP A 54 -17.53 0.15 1.40
C ASP A 54 -16.28 0.26 0.51
N THR A 55 -16.16 1.33 -0.28
CA THR A 55 -14.94 1.60 -1.05
C THR A 55 -13.77 1.97 -0.16
N TRP A 56 -14.00 2.74 0.91
CA TRP A 56 -12.95 3.07 1.87
C TRP A 56 -12.44 1.84 2.62
N GLU A 57 -13.34 0.99 3.12
CA GLU A 57 -12.98 -0.29 3.75
C GLU A 57 -12.21 -1.20 2.77
N TYR A 58 -12.67 -1.25 1.51
CA TYR A 58 -11.98 -1.98 0.46
C TYR A 58 -10.56 -1.44 0.22
N LEU A 59 -10.40 -0.12 0.12
CA LEU A 59 -9.10 0.52 -0.11
C LEU A 59 -8.14 0.26 1.05
N LEU A 60 -8.61 0.40 2.29
CA LEU A 60 -7.81 0.08 3.49
C LEU A 60 -7.37 -1.38 3.49
N GLN A 61 -8.24 -2.30 3.07
CA GLN A 61 -7.89 -3.71 2.97
C GLN A 61 -6.83 -3.97 1.88
N VAL A 62 -6.91 -3.30 0.73
CA VAL A 62 -5.88 -3.38 -0.31
C VAL A 62 -4.53 -2.86 0.20
N ILE A 63 -4.52 -1.71 0.87
CA ILE A 63 -3.31 -1.13 1.48
C ILE A 63 -2.73 -2.10 2.52
N ARG A 64 -3.55 -2.67 3.40
CA ARG A 64 -3.14 -3.67 4.39
C ARG A 64 -2.48 -4.88 3.73
N MET A 65 -3.06 -5.38 2.64
CA MET A 65 -2.51 -6.50 1.89
C MET A 65 -1.15 -6.16 1.27
N ILE A 66 -0.99 -4.97 0.70
CA ILE A 66 0.30 -4.53 0.14
C ILE A 66 1.34 -4.41 1.26
N LEU A 67 1.01 -3.77 2.39
CA LEU A 67 1.89 -3.64 3.55
C LEU A 67 2.33 -4.99 4.11
N PHE A 68 1.44 -5.98 4.11
CA PHE A 68 1.74 -7.32 4.60
C PHE A 68 2.74 -8.09 3.72
N PHE A 69 2.66 -7.91 2.39
CA PHE A 69 3.47 -8.71 1.46
C PHE A 69 4.68 -7.99 0.84
N ASN A 70 4.59 -6.69 0.63
CA ASN A 70 5.62 -5.84 0.02
C ASN A 70 5.42 -4.38 0.46
N PRO A 71 5.75 -4.05 1.72
CA PRO A 71 5.57 -2.71 2.27
C PRO A 71 6.35 -1.64 1.50
N LEU A 72 7.49 -1.99 0.90
CA LEU A 72 8.31 -1.05 0.16
C LEU A 72 7.55 -0.37 -0.98
N LYS A 73 6.57 -1.05 -1.62
CA LYS A 73 5.70 -0.44 -2.64
C LYS A 73 4.91 0.79 -2.15
N ILE A 74 4.68 0.93 -0.84
CA ILE A 74 3.98 2.08 -0.26
C ILE A 74 4.99 3.10 0.27
N PHE A 75 5.98 2.67 1.04
CA PHE A 75 6.93 3.59 1.66
C PHE A 75 7.89 4.26 0.65
N LEU A 76 8.27 3.56 -0.42
CA LEU A 76 9.18 4.09 -1.44
C LEU A 76 8.61 5.31 -2.17
N PRO A 77 7.42 5.27 -2.81
CA PRO A 77 6.88 6.46 -3.48
C PRO A 77 6.64 7.62 -2.51
N ILE A 78 6.22 7.36 -1.28
CA ILE A 78 6.02 8.39 -0.25
C ILE A 78 7.35 9.05 0.13
N SER A 79 8.39 8.26 0.39
CA SER A 79 9.71 8.80 0.74
C SER A 79 10.34 9.59 -0.40
N ILE A 80 10.23 9.13 -1.65
CA ILE A 80 10.68 9.86 -2.84
C ILE A 80 9.92 11.19 -2.96
N PHE A 81 8.61 11.17 -2.80
CA PHE A 81 7.79 12.38 -2.84
C PHE A 81 8.21 13.41 -1.79
N LEU A 82 8.40 12.96 -0.54
CA LEU A 82 8.89 13.81 0.55
C LEU A 82 10.32 14.30 0.31
N MET A 83 11.18 13.47 -0.28
CA MET A 83 12.56 13.84 -0.62
C MET A 83 12.57 14.94 -1.68
N ILE A 84 11.73 14.84 -2.72
CA ILE A 84 11.57 15.88 -3.74
C ILE A 84 11.14 17.19 -3.10
N ILE A 85 10.14 17.17 -2.23
CA ILE A 85 9.68 18.37 -1.50
C ILE A 85 10.82 18.97 -0.68
N GLY A 86 11.58 18.13 0.06
CA GLY A 86 12.71 18.58 0.87
C GLY A 86 13.83 19.22 0.03
N ILE A 87 14.15 18.62 -1.13
CA ILE A 87 15.16 19.15 -2.06
C ILE A 87 14.70 20.45 -2.70
N CYS A 88 13.46 20.53 -3.19
CA CYS A 88 12.90 21.76 -3.76
C CYS A 88 12.97 22.90 -2.74
N LYS A 89 12.65 22.61 -1.48
CA LYS A 89 12.74 23.60 -0.41
C LYS A 89 14.18 23.99 -0.08
N LEU A 90 15.11 23.03 -0.08
CA LEU A 90 16.52 23.30 0.13
C LEU A 90 17.08 24.25 -0.95
N VAL A 91 16.72 24.02 -2.21
CA VAL A 91 17.08 24.91 -3.32
C VAL A 91 16.49 26.31 -3.12
N TYR A 92 15.22 26.40 -2.73
CA TYR A 92 14.56 27.67 -2.41
C TYR A 92 15.27 28.43 -1.27
N ASP A 93 15.63 27.75 -0.19
CA ASP A 93 16.31 28.38 0.95
C ASP A 93 17.69 28.93 0.54
N ILE A 94 18.46 28.17 -0.25
CA ILE A 94 19.80 28.59 -0.69
C ILE A 94 19.74 29.86 -1.56
N ILE A 95 18.79 29.91 -2.51
CA ILE A 95 18.66 31.03 -3.46
C ILE A 95 18.20 32.31 -2.75
N PHE A 96 17.18 32.23 -1.88
CA PHE A 96 16.55 33.41 -1.30
C PHE A 96 17.21 33.90 0.00
N TRP A 97 17.92 33.03 0.73
CA TRP A 97 18.43 33.31 2.07
C TRP A 97 19.96 33.26 2.19
N HIS A 98 20.69 33.43 1.07
CA HIS A 98 22.16 33.52 1.06
C HIS A 98 22.82 32.37 1.85
N PHE A 99 22.54 31.12 1.48
CA PHE A 99 23.03 29.91 2.14
C PHE A 99 22.54 29.63 3.58
N SER A 100 21.58 30.39 4.12
CA SER A 100 20.96 30.04 5.41
C SER A 100 19.89 28.96 5.24
N VAL A 101 20.24 27.74 5.60
CA VAL A 101 19.31 26.60 5.63
C VAL A 101 18.40 26.72 6.84
N LYS A 102 17.08 26.82 6.62
CA LYS A 102 16.11 26.89 7.72
C LYS A 102 15.95 25.52 8.37
N GLY A 103 15.75 25.50 9.70
CA GLY A 103 15.54 24.25 10.44
C GLY A 103 14.40 23.39 9.89
N SER A 104 13.37 24.00 9.32
CA SER A 104 12.25 23.29 8.69
C SER A 104 12.66 22.49 7.43
N THR A 105 13.79 22.81 6.78
CA THR A 105 14.30 22.09 5.59
C THR A 105 15.02 20.83 6.01
N ILE A 106 15.82 20.95 7.06
CA ILE A 106 16.49 19.84 7.72
C ILE A 106 15.44 18.84 8.23
N VAL A 107 14.39 19.33 8.92
CA VAL A 107 13.30 18.47 9.41
C VAL A 107 12.58 17.75 8.26
N ALA A 108 12.27 18.44 7.15
CA ALA A 108 11.62 17.82 6.00
C ALA A 108 12.47 16.69 5.38
N LEU A 109 13.76 16.92 5.19
CA LEU A 109 14.70 15.91 4.67
C LEU A 109 14.88 14.75 5.66
N MET A 110 14.95 15.04 6.96
CA MET A 110 15.02 14.00 7.99
C MET A 110 13.78 13.10 7.98
N ILE A 111 12.58 13.67 7.87
CA ILE A 111 11.35 12.89 7.77
C ILE A 111 11.36 12.01 6.51
N ALA A 112 11.77 12.55 5.36
CA ALA A 112 11.85 11.77 4.12
C ALA A 112 12.78 10.55 4.26
N ILE A 113 13.96 10.75 4.87
CA ILE A 113 14.92 9.67 5.13
C ILE A 113 14.36 8.68 6.17
N GLN A 114 13.73 9.15 7.24
CA GLN A 114 13.14 8.28 8.26
C GLN A 114 12.05 7.38 7.67
N VAL A 115 11.15 7.94 6.85
CA VAL A 115 10.10 7.16 6.16
C VAL A 115 10.71 6.10 5.25
N PHE A 116 11.79 6.42 4.54
CA PHE A 116 12.53 5.45 3.73
C PHE A 116 13.13 4.32 4.57
N VAL A 117 13.80 4.65 5.68
CA VAL A 117 14.39 3.67 6.60
C VAL A 117 13.31 2.78 7.22
N PHE A 118 12.18 3.34 7.64
CA PHE A 118 11.04 2.55 8.14
C PHE A 118 10.49 1.61 7.07
N GLY A 119 10.43 2.05 5.81
CA GLY A 119 10.06 1.19 4.68
C GLY A 119 11.01 0.01 4.48
N LEU A 120 12.32 0.25 4.57
CA LEU A 120 13.34 -0.81 4.48
C LEU A 120 13.26 -1.78 5.66
N LEU A 121 13.04 -1.28 6.88
CA LEU A 121 12.86 -2.11 8.07
C LEU A 121 11.60 -2.98 7.96
N ALA A 122 10.49 -2.41 7.50
CA ALA A 122 9.27 -3.17 7.27
C ALA A 122 9.48 -4.29 6.23
N GLU A 123 10.19 -3.99 5.14
CA GLU A 123 10.52 -4.99 4.11
C GLU A 123 11.40 -6.13 4.68
N LEU A 124 12.39 -5.78 5.50
CA LEU A 124 13.26 -6.77 6.17
C LEU A 124 12.44 -7.67 7.11
N ILE A 125 11.54 -7.10 7.92
CA ILE A 125 10.67 -7.86 8.84
C ILE A 125 9.80 -8.85 8.06
N VAL A 126 9.16 -8.40 6.98
CA VAL A 126 8.31 -9.27 6.14
C VAL A 126 9.13 -10.40 5.52
N LYS A 127 10.36 -10.12 5.08
CA LYS A 127 11.24 -11.12 4.47
C LYS A 127 11.75 -12.16 5.48
N ILE A 128 12.01 -11.75 6.72
CA ILE A 128 12.38 -12.66 7.82
C ILE A 128 11.19 -13.53 8.22
N SER A 129 9.98 -12.95 8.33
CA SER A 129 8.77 -13.67 8.75
C SER A 129 8.25 -14.67 7.72
N LYS A 130 8.71 -14.60 6.46
CA LYS A 130 8.36 -15.55 5.40
C LYS A 130 9.20 -16.83 5.40
N LYS A 131 10.19 -16.94 6.29
CA LYS A 131 11.06 -18.11 6.44
C LYS A 131 10.46 -19.12 7.40
#